data_AF-A0AA86NWC0-F1
#
_entry.id   AF-A0AA86NWC0-F1
#
_cell.length_a   1.000
_cell.length_b   1.000
_cell.length_c   1.000
_cell.angle_alpha   90.00
_cell.angle_beta   90.00
_cell.angle_gamma   90.00
#
_symmetry.space_group_name_H-M   'P 1'
#
loop_
_entity.id
_entity.type
_entity.pdbx_description
1 polymer ?
#
loop_
_entity_poly.entity_id
_entity_poly.type
_entity_poly.pdbx_seq_one_letter_code
_entity_poly.pdbx_strand_id
1 'polypeptide(L)'
;MWQASFSKALKHYLECEYGYRPVTDQQIFDSLQQVIPKRGVWIQVGLQLNITSNQAHDYYHNTWIKQFLDSFEEYKWQLKNIIDSEKYDLNKTQLVNKIIQEFSEKHPGKKFHIMSIRQFIIHYYERIKTKKSLTNATKETKRSDSDLYAFLKNLLNE
;
A
#
# COMPACT_ATOMS: atom_id res chain seq x y z
N MET A 1 7.67 10.09 26.06
CA MET A 1 7.38 9.36 24.81
C MET A 1 6.33 8.30 25.11
N TRP A 2 5.07 8.53 24.74
CA TRP A 2 3.97 7.60 25.01
C TRP A 2 4.09 6.28 24.22
N GLN A 3 4.87 6.29 23.13
CA GLN A 3 5.08 5.17 22.22
C GLN A 3 5.62 3.91 22.94
N ALA A 4 6.51 4.09 23.92
CA ALA A 4 7.07 2.99 24.72
C ALA A 4 6.01 2.30 25.59
N SER A 5 4.91 2.99 25.91
CA SER A 5 3.79 2.46 26.71
C SER A 5 2.64 1.94 25.84
N PHE A 6 2.77 1.98 24.51
CA PHE A 6 1.66 1.67 23.60
C PHE A 6 1.19 0.21 23.71
N SER A 7 2.13 -0.76 23.71
CA SER A 7 1.78 -2.18 23.90
C SER A 7 1.09 -2.41 25.25
N LYS A 8 1.55 -1.73 26.31
CA LYS A 8 0.93 -1.83 27.64
C LYS A 8 -0.51 -1.30 27.65
N ALA A 9 -0.78 -0.19 26.96
CA ALA A 9 -2.14 0.35 26.86
C ALA A 9 -3.09 -0.57 26.06
N LEU A 10 -2.59 -1.16 24.97
CA LEU A 10 -3.35 -2.18 24.22
C LEU A 10 -3.65 -3.41 25.06
N LYS A 11 -2.65 -3.92 25.78
CA LYS A 11 -2.82 -5.04 26.71
C LYS A 11 -3.89 -4.73 27.75
N HIS A 12 -3.81 -3.57 28.41
CA HIS A 12 -4.78 -3.17 29.42
C HIS A 12 -6.20 -3.08 28.85
N TYR A 13 -6.35 -2.49 27.66
CA TYR A 13 -7.63 -2.46 26.96
C TYR A 13 -8.20 -3.88 26.69
N LEU A 14 -7.37 -4.79 26.19
CA LEU A 14 -7.78 -6.18 25.91
C LEU A 14 -8.15 -6.94 27.19
N GLU A 15 -7.45 -6.69 28.30
CA GLU A 15 -7.73 -7.27 29.62
C GLU A 15 -9.07 -6.77 30.17
N CYS A 16 -9.33 -5.47 30.09
CA CYS A 16 -10.54 -4.86 30.65
C CYS A 16 -11.79 -5.14 29.82
N GLU A 17 -11.71 -5.01 28.50
CA GLU A 17 -12.90 -5.09 27.63
C GLU A 17 -13.23 -6.52 27.19
N TYR A 18 -12.21 -7.38 27.07
CA TYR A 18 -12.38 -8.73 26.51
C TYR A 18 -11.90 -9.85 27.44
N GLY A 19 -11.28 -9.53 28.57
CA GLY A 19 -10.71 -10.52 29.49
C GLY A 19 -9.49 -11.27 28.95
N TYR A 20 -8.94 -10.84 27.80
CA TYR A 20 -7.73 -11.45 27.23
C TYR A 20 -6.51 -11.06 28.04
N ARG A 21 -5.62 -12.01 28.33
CA ARG A 21 -4.40 -11.79 29.12
C ARG A 21 -3.13 -12.06 28.30
N PRO A 22 -2.87 -11.28 27.24
CA PRO A 22 -1.69 -11.48 26.43
C PRO A 22 -0.42 -11.17 27.23
N VAL A 23 0.59 -12.03 27.10
CA VAL A 23 1.88 -11.92 27.78
C VAL A 23 2.89 -11.20 26.89
N THR A 24 2.84 -11.45 25.58
CA THR A 24 3.78 -10.88 24.59
C THR A 24 3.10 -9.92 23.62
N ASP A 25 3.88 -9.04 22.99
CA ASP A 25 3.39 -8.11 21.97
C ASP A 25 2.77 -8.84 20.76
N GLN A 26 3.32 -10.01 20.41
CA GLN A 26 2.74 -10.88 19.38
C GLN A 26 1.32 -11.35 19.79
N GLN A 27 1.14 -11.76 21.04
CA GLN A 27 -0.18 -12.15 21.55
C GLN A 27 -1.15 -10.96 21.62
N ILE A 28 -0.67 -9.76 21.95
CA ILE A 28 -1.48 -8.53 21.89
C ILE A 28 -1.97 -8.32 20.45
N PHE A 29 -1.07 -8.41 19.47
CA PHE A 29 -1.40 -8.27 18.06
C PHE A 29 -2.43 -9.31 17.60
N ASP A 30 -2.19 -10.59 17.92
CA ASP A 30 -3.08 -11.70 17.53
C ASP A 30 -4.46 -11.57 18.17
N SER A 31 -4.54 -11.25 19.47
CA SER A 31 -5.80 -10.97 20.17
C SER A 31 -6.56 -9.80 19.55
N LEU A 32 -5.85 -8.72 19.20
CA LEU A 32 -6.45 -7.55 18.58
C LEU A 32 -6.98 -7.84 17.17
N GLN A 33 -6.41 -8.80 16.43
CA GLN A 33 -6.97 -9.23 15.14
C GLN A 33 -8.36 -9.85 15.30
N GLN A 34 -8.61 -10.58 16.39
CA GLN A 34 -9.90 -11.24 16.68
C GLN A 34 -10.98 -10.26 17.13
N VAL A 35 -10.61 -9.07 17.59
CA VAL A 35 -11.58 -8.04 18.01
C VAL A 35 -12.24 -7.40 16.78
N ILE A 36 -13.54 -7.66 16.62
CA ILE A 36 -14.41 -7.04 15.61
C ILE A 36 -15.77 -6.69 16.27
N PRO A 37 -16.22 -5.42 16.22
CA PRO A 37 -15.54 -4.25 15.66
C PRO A 37 -14.46 -3.70 16.62
N LYS A 38 -13.41 -3.07 16.07
CA LYS A 38 -12.38 -2.34 16.85
C LYS A 38 -12.87 -0.96 17.34
N ARG A 39 -14.17 -0.82 17.58
CA ARG A 39 -14.78 0.48 17.92
C ARG A 39 -14.38 0.84 19.35
N GLY A 40 -13.82 2.03 19.54
CA GLY A 40 -13.45 2.53 20.87
C GLY A 40 -12.05 2.15 21.35
N VAL A 41 -11.37 1.18 20.73
CA VAL A 41 -9.98 0.79 21.06
C VAL A 41 -9.08 2.04 21.13
N TRP A 42 -9.09 2.85 20.07
CA TRP A 42 -8.21 4.01 19.95
C TRP A 42 -8.60 5.16 20.89
N ILE A 43 -9.87 5.25 21.28
CA ILE A 43 -10.33 6.22 22.27
C ILE A 43 -9.76 5.83 23.63
N GLN A 44 -9.91 4.57 24.04
CA GLN A 44 -9.41 4.08 25.33
C GLN A 44 -7.89 4.13 25.42
N VAL A 45 -7.20 3.65 24.38
CA VAL A 45 -5.73 3.75 24.30
C VAL A 45 -5.27 5.21 24.32
N GLY A 46 -5.98 6.09 23.61
CA GLY A 46 -5.71 7.54 23.62
C GLY A 46 -5.82 8.15 25.01
N LEU A 47 -6.90 7.84 25.74
CA LEU A 47 -7.13 8.31 27.11
C LEU A 47 -6.02 7.83 28.07
N GLN A 48 -5.64 6.55 28.00
CA GLN A 48 -4.59 5.99 28.86
C GLN A 48 -3.21 6.61 28.62
N LEU A 49 -2.94 7.01 27.38
CA LEU A 49 -1.65 7.57 26.97
C LEU A 49 -1.64 9.10 26.93
N ASN A 50 -2.75 9.75 27.26
CA ASN A 50 -2.97 11.19 27.16
C ASN A 50 -2.68 11.74 25.74
N ILE A 51 -3.21 11.06 24.72
CA ILE A 51 -3.14 11.45 23.31
C ILE A 51 -4.52 11.39 22.65
N THR A 52 -4.66 11.99 21.48
CA THR A 52 -5.91 11.87 20.71
C THR A 52 -6.10 10.45 20.17
N SER A 53 -7.35 10.05 19.98
CA SER A 53 -7.70 8.77 19.36
C SER A 53 -7.09 8.61 17.96
N ASN A 54 -7.02 9.70 17.19
CA ASN A 54 -6.39 9.71 15.86
C ASN A 54 -4.90 9.41 15.95
N GLN A 55 -4.17 10.01 16.90
CA GLN A 55 -2.74 9.70 17.10
C GLN A 55 -2.52 8.23 17.48
N ALA A 56 -3.37 7.66 18.33
CA ALA A 56 -3.29 6.25 18.70
C ALA A 56 -3.55 5.33 17.50
N HIS A 57 -4.60 5.61 16.73
CA HIS A 57 -4.96 4.91 15.49
C HIS A 57 -3.80 4.96 14.48
N ASP A 58 -3.29 6.16 14.21
CA ASP A 58 -2.26 6.36 13.18
C ASP A 58 -0.95 5.69 13.58
N TYR A 59 -0.57 5.75 14.85
CA TYR A 59 0.63 5.05 15.32
C TYR A 59 0.48 3.53 15.24
N TYR A 60 -0.69 2.99 15.58
CA TYR A 60 -0.97 1.57 15.42
C TYR A 60 -0.77 1.12 13.97
N HIS A 61 -1.44 1.77 13.02
CA HIS A 61 -1.42 1.38 11.61
C HIS A 61 -0.10 1.69 10.90
N ASN A 62 0.58 2.78 11.25
CA ASN A 62 1.78 3.22 10.55
C ASN A 62 3.07 2.68 11.17
N THR A 63 3.07 2.29 12.43
CA THR A 63 4.31 1.94 13.16
C THR A 63 4.18 0.62 13.88
N TRP A 64 3.27 0.51 14.85
CA TRP A 64 3.24 -0.61 15.78
C TRP A 64 2.94 -1.94 15.08
N ILE A 65 1.91 -1.98 14.23
CA ILE A 65 1.47 -3.21 13.55
C ILE A 65 2.55 -3.81 12.64
N LYS A 66 3.43 -2.97 12.08
CA LYS A 66 4.46 -3.40 11.12
C LYS A 66 5.52 -4.30 11.74
N GLN A 67 5.65 -4.29 13.07
CA GLN A 67 6.59 -5.16 13.79
C GLN A 67 6.20 -6.64 13.71
N PHE A 68 4.93 -6.93 13.42
CA PHE A 68 4.37 -8.30 13.35
C PHE A 68 4.08 -8.76 11.92
N LEU A 69 4.45 -7.95 10.93
CA LEU A 69 4.15 -8.18 9.52
C LEU A 69 5.44 -8.33 8.73
N ASP A 70 5.41 -9.17 7.71
CA ASP A 70 6.51 -9.33 6.77
C ASP A 70 6.69 -8.05 5.93
N SER A 71 7.96 -7.68 5.73
CA SER A 71 8.33 -6.64 4.77
C SER A 71 8.19 -7.18 3.34
N PHE A 72 7.56 -6.42 2.45
CA PHE A 72 7.47 -6.78 1.03
C PHE A 72 8.67 -6.29 0.21
N GLU A 73 9.63 -5.60 0.84
CA GLU A 73 10.76 -4.94 0.15
C GLU A 73 11.56 -5.89 -0.74
N GLU A 74 11.85 -7.09 -0.27
CA GLU A 74 12.57 -8.14 -1.01
C GLU A 74 11.77 -8.67 -2.22
N TYR A 75 10.45 -8.47 -2.21
CA TYR A 75 9.53 -8.94 -3.25
C TYR A 75 9.09 -7.83 -4.21
N LYS A 76 9.65 -6.63 -4.10
CA LYS A 76 9.30 -5.49 -4.97
C LYS A 76 9.43 -5.82 -6.45
N TRP A 77 10.44 -6.58 -6.85
CA TRP A 77 10.61 -6.98 -8.25
C TRP A 77 9.45 -7.86 -8.74
N GLN A 78 9.00 -8.80 -7.93
CA GLN A 78 7.85 -9.64 -8.27
C GLN A 78 6.57 -8.82 -8.41
N LEU A 79 6.32 -7.88 -7.48
CA LEU A 79 5.18 -6.97 -7.59
C LEU A 79 5.23 -6.13 -8.88
N LYS A 80 6.40 -5.62 -9.25
CA LYS A 80 6.58 -4.88 -10.51
C LYS A 80 6.22 -5.73 -11.71
N ASN A 81 6.70 -6.98 -11.77
CA ASN A 81 6.39 -7.89 -12.87
C ASN A 81 4.89 -8.17 -12.99
N ILE A 82 4.21 -8.37 -11.85
CA ILE A 82 2.75 -8.53 -11.85
C ILE A 82 2.10 -7.27 -12.45
N ILE A 83 2.46 -6.07 -11.95
CA ILE A 83 1.93 -4.79 -12.45
C ILE A 83 2.22 -4.58 -13.95
N ASP A 84 3.41 -4.95 -14.42
CA ASP A 84 3.83 -4.77 -15.81
C ASP A 84 3.16 -5.78 -16.77
N SER A 85 2.75 -6.94 -16.25
CA SER A 85 2.03 -7.99 -17.00
C SER A 85 0.54 -7.74 -17.15
N GLU A 86 -0.03 -6.88 -16.30
CA GLU A 86 -1.46 -6.61 -16.29
C GLU A 86 -1.90 -5.73 -17.48
N LYS A 87 -3.05 -6.08 -18.07
CA LYS A 87 -3.70 -5.24 -19.08
C LYS A 87 -4.44 -4.11 -18.37
N TYR A 88 -4.21 -2.87 -18.83
CA TYR A 88 -4.63 -1.63 -18.17
C TYR A 88 -6.12 -1.30 -18.35
N ASP A 89 -6.96 -2.30 -18.62
CA ASP A 89 -8.37 -2.12 -18.95
C ASP A 89 -9.28 -2.12 -17.71
N LEU A 90 -8.73 -2.50 -16.55
CA LEU A 90 -9.43 -2.46 -15.26
C LEU A 90 -9.40 -1.06 -14.65
N ASN A 91 -10.44 -0.74 -13.87
CA ASN A 91 -10.37 0.44 -13.01
C ASN A 91 -9.29 0.25 -11.92
N LYS A 92 -8.73 1.36 -11.44
CA LYS A 92 -7.58 1.37 -10.52
C LYS A 92 -7.79 0.52 -9.26
N THR A 93 -8.99 0.54 -8.69
CA THR A 93 -9.30 -0.22 -7.47
C THR A 93 -9.31 -1.72 -7.73
N GLN A 94 -9.93 -2.15 -8.83
CA GLN A 94 -9.96 -3.55 -9.25
C GLN A 94 -8.55 -4.07 -9.55
N LEU A 95 -7.75 -3.29 -10.27
CA LEU A 95 -6.37 -3.64 -10.58
C LEU A 95 -5.54 -3.84 -9.30
N VAL A 96 -5.60 -2.89 -8.37
CA VAL A 96 -4.88 -2.99 -7.09
C VAL A 96 -5.30 -4.23 -6.31
N ASN A 97 -6.60 -4.50 -6.21
CA ASN A 97 -7.11 -5.66 -5.47
C ASN A 97 -6.66 -6.97 -6.13
N LYS A 98 -6.70 -7.06 -7.47
CA LYS A 98 -6.23 -8.21 -8.23
C LYS A 98 -4.73 -8.48 -7.99
N ILE A 99 -3.90 -7.45 -8.08
CA ILE A 99 -2.45 -7.58 -7.86
C ILE A 99 -2.15 -8.03 -6.42
N ILE A 100 -2.85 -7.47 -5.43
CA ILE A 100 -2.68 -7.87 -4.02
C ILE A 100 -3.08 -9.33 -3.83
N GLN A 101 -4.17 -9.77 -4.45
CA GLN A 101 -4.61 -11.16 -4.39
C GLN A 101 -3.56 -12.09 -5.01
N GLU A 102 -3.14 -11.84 -6.25
CA GLU A 102 -2.13 -12.67 -6.93
C GLU A 102 -0.81 -12.71 -6.13
N PHE A 103 -0.39 -11.56 -5.59
CA PHE A 103 0.81 -11.49 -4.75
C PHE A 103 0.67 -12.33 -3.48
N SER A 104 -0.50 -12.33 -2.84
CA SER A 104 -0.76 -13.11 -1.62
C SER A 104 -0.81 -14.61 -1.91
N GLU A 105 -1.40 -15.02 -3.04
CA GLU A 105 -1.46 -16.42 -3.50
C GLU A 105 -0.06 -17.00 -3.77
N LYS A 106 0.88 -16.17 -4.22
CA LYS A 106 2.29 -16.57 -4.43
C LYS A 106 3.08 -16.72 -3.12
N HIS A 107 2.57 -16.20 -2.01
CA HIS A 107 3.25 -16.16 -0.71
C HIS A 107 2.32 -16.58 0.45
N PRO A 108 1.75 -17.80 0.44
CA PRO A 108 0.68 -18.20 1.35
C PRO A 108 1.06 -18.23 2.84
N GLY A 109 2.36 -18.26 3.16
CA GLY A 109 2.87 -18.22 4.54
C GLY A 109 3.25 -16.83 5.05
N LYS A 110 3.13 -15.79 4.24
CA LYS A 110 3.58 -14.43 4.56
C LYS A 110 2.42 -13.53 4.95
N LYS A 111 2.62 -12.70 5.97
CA LYS A 111 1.65 -11.72 6.46
C LYS A 111 2.14 -10.32 6.13
N PHE A 112 1.84 -9.84 4.93
CA PHE A 112 2.29 -8.51 4.52
C PHE A 112 1.39 -7.38 5.02
N HIS A 113 1.99 -6.20 5.18
CA HIS A 113 1.23 -4.96 5.39
C HIS A 113 0.56 -4.48 4.09
N ILE A 114 -0.70 -4.87 3.89
CA ILE A 114 -1.49 -4.61 2.68
C ILE A 114 -1.53 -3.13 2.27
N MET A 115 -1.63 -2.21 3.24
CA MET A 115 -1.67 -0.78 2.92
C MET A 115 -0.37 -0.30 2.26
N SER A 116 0.78 -0.79 2.71
CA SER A 116 2.07 -0.45 2.10
C SER A 116 2.21 -1.04 0.70
N ILE A 117 1.73 -2.27 0.47
CA ILE A 117 1.68 -2.86 -0.87
C ILE A 117 0.77 -2.04 -1.78
N ARG A 118 -0.43 -1.67 -1.32
CA ARG A 118 -1.38 -0.82 -2.06
C ARG A 118 -0.74 0.50 -2.50
N GLN A 119 -0.08 1.20 -1.57
CA GLN A 119 0.64 2.44 -1.87
C GLN A 119 1.72 2.23 -2.92
N PHE A 120 2.52 1.17 -2.78
CA PHE A 120 3.54 0.83 -3.76
C PHE A 120 2.96 0.60 -5.17
N ILE A 121 1.91 -0.23 -5.27
CA ILE A 121 1.23 -0.51 -6.54
C ILE A 121 0.73 0.78 -7.18
N ILE A 122 0.04 1.64 -6.40
CA ILE A 122 -0.50 2.90 -6.90
C ILE A 122 0.63 3.79 -7.44
N HIS A 123 1.69 4.01 -6.68
CA HIS A 123 2.78 4.88 -7.10
C HIS A 123 3.53 4.34 -8.32
N TYR A 124 3.78 3.03 -8.36
CA TYR A 124 4.45 2.40 -9.50
C TYR A 124 3.58 2.45 -10.76
N TYR A 125 2.27 2.19 -10.61
CA TYR A 125 1.29 2.27 -11.69
C TYR A 125 1.22 3.66 -12.31
N GLU A 126 1.07 4.71 -11.49
CA GLU A 126 1.01 6.10 -12.00
C GLU A 126 2.30 6.46 -12.74
N ARG A 127 3.46 6.04 -12.23
CA ARG A 127 4.76 6.27 -12.88
C ARG A 127 4.85 5.63 -14.27
N ILE A 128 4.31 4.43 -14.46
CA ILE A 128 4.28 3.77 -15.78
C ILE A 128 3.33 4.48 -16.73
N LYS A 129 2.14 4.84 -16.25
CA LYS A 129 1.13 5.51 -17.06
C LYS A 129 1.63 6.85 -17.60
N THR A 130 2.29 7.66 -16.76
CA THR A 130 2.91 8.92 -17.18
C THR A 130 4.00 8.70 -18.22
N LYS A 131 4.88 7.70 -18.03
CA LYS A 131 5.92 7.38 -19.02
C LYS A 131 5.35 6.98 -20.38
N LYS A 132 4.30 6.15 -20.40
CA LYS A 132 3.64 5.73 -21.65
C LYS A 132 3.03 6.93 -22.39
N SER A 133 2.38 7.84 -21.66
CA SER A 133 1.84 9.08 -22.22
C SER A 133 2.93 9.94 -22.89
N LEU A 134 4.05 10.18 -22.19
CA LEU A 134 5.18 10.95 -22.74
C LEU A 134 5.82 10.29 -23.97
N THR A 135 5.94 8.96 -23.95
CA THR A 135 6.54 8.21 -25.06
C THR A 135 5.65 8.27 -26.31
N ASN A 136 4.32 8.24 -26.13
CA ASN A 136 3.37 8.35 -27.25
C ASN A 136 3.36 9.77 -27.83
N ALA A 137 3.36 10.80 -26.98
CA ALA A 137 3.44 12.19 -27.43
C ALA A 137 4.70 12.47 -28.27
N THR A 138 5.85 11.96 -27.83
CA THR A 138 7.13 12.16 -28.56
C THR A 138 7.17 11.43 -29.90
N LYS A 139 6.46 10.31 -30.04
CA LYS A 139 6.34 9.58 -31.32
C LYS A 139 5.44 10.31 -32.31
N GLU A 140 4.37 10.94 -31.84
CA GLU A 140 3.48 11.74 -32.69
C GLU A 140 4.18 13.00 -33.22
N THR A 141 4.95 13.70 -32.40
CA THR A 141 5.73 14.87 -32.85
C THR A 141 6.77 14.49 -33.91
N LYS A 142 7.53 13.41 -33.70
CA LYS A 142 8.53 12.95 -34.69
C LYS A 142 7.90 12.47 -36.00
N ARG A 143 6.69 11.90 -35.95
CA ARG A 143 5.95 11.47 -37.14
C ARG A 143 5.43 12.69 -37.92
N SER A 144 4.84 13.65 -37.22
CA SER A 144 4.44 14.96 -37.77
C SER A 144 5.61 15.68 -38.46
N ASP A 145 6.77 15.76 -37.83
CA ASP A 145 7.94 16.45 -38.39
C ASP A 145 8.53 15.72 -39.60
N SER A 146 8.52 14.38 -39.59
CA SER A 146 8.92 13.56 -40.73
C SER A 146 7.96 13.71 -41.91
N ASP A 147 6.66 13.75 -41.65
CA ASP A 147 5.62 13.91 -42.67
C ASP A 147 5.66 15.32 -43.28
N LEU A 148 5.89 16.35 -42.45
CA LEU A 148 6.08 17.74 -42.90
C LEU A 148 7.33 17.89 -43.76
N TYR A 149 8.45 17.26 -43.37
CA TYR A 149 9.69 17.29 -44.12
C TYR A 149 9.56 16.56 -45.48
N ALA A 150 8.87 15.42 -45.52
CA ALA A 150 8.59 14.71 -46.76
C ALA A 150 7.70 15.55 -47.71
N PHE A 151 6.70 16.25 -47.17
CA PHE A 151 5.84 17.15 -47.93
C PHE A 151 6.61 18.34 -48.52
N LEU A 152 7.41 19.04 -47.72
CA LEU A 152 8.22 20.17 -48.18
C LEU A 152 9.28 19.77 -49.22
N LYS A 153 9.85 18.56 -49.10
CA LYS A 153 10.82 18.03 -50.07
C LYS A 153 10.19 17.75 -51.44
N ASN A 154 8.93 17.35 -51.50
CA ASN A 154 8.24 17.16 -52.78
C ASN A 154 7.92 18.49 -53.48
N LEU A 155 7.58 19.53 -52.72
CA LEU A 155 7.32 20.89 -53.22
C LEU A 155 8.56 21.60 -53.81
N LEU A 156 9.76 21.17 -53.44
CA LEU A 156 11.02 21.78 -53.88
C LEU A 156 11.69 21.05 -55.06
N ASN A 157 11.13 19.93 -55.51
CA ASN A 157 11.67 19.13 -56.63
C ASN A 157 10.77 19.14 -57.88
N GLU A 158 9.72 19.98 -57.91
CA GLU A 158 8.95 20.37 -59.10
C GLU A 158 9.36 21.77 -59.56
#